data_AF-A0A3E1EN59-F1
#
_entry.id   AF-A0A3E1EN59-F1
#
_cell.length_a   1.000
_cell.length_b   1.000
_cell.length_c   1.000
_cell.angle_alpha   90.00
_cell.angle_beta   90.00
_cell.angle_gamma   90.00
#
_symmetry.space_group_name_H-M   'P 1'
#
loop_
_entity.id
_entity.type
_entity.pdbx_description
1 polymer ?
#
loop_
_entity_poly.entity_id
_entity_poly.type
_entity_poly.pdbx_seq_one_letter_code
_entity_poly.pdbx_strand_id
1 'polypeptide(L)'
;MKKKYAYFLAPLVGLIIFSAIYWNFSKGLEAREAQRVAKEKQKKEDKLRAQAKANEQAIREALASQEKRKAERAAKEAKDKKDHDDRANAVEAQGKAERDQRKLAEQVKNLEKDIQTEKDAITKLQNDKKKASDEQAFLAVYVRQAEENARNLSQVLDKIAAADAARAAADAAAAAAKKNS
;
A
#
# COMPACT_ATOMS: atom_id res chain seq x y z
N MET A 1 26.07 -36.33 128.77
CA MET A 1 25.62 -36.49 127.36
C MET A 1 24.74 -35.28 126.98
N LYS A 2 24.61 -34.93 125.69
CA LYS A 2 23.73 -33.87 125.11
C LYS A 2 24.42 -32.56 124.64
N LYS A 3 25.36 -32.65 123.70
CA LYS A 3 25.74 -31.55 122.77
C LYS A 3 25.77 -32.00 121.30
N LYS A 4 25.09 -33.11 120.96
CA LYS A 4 25.03 -33.65 119.58
C LYS A 4 23.74 -33.29 118.82
N TYR A 5 22.75 -32.68 119.47
CA TYR A 5 21.45 -32.33 118.86
C TYR A 5 21.41 -30.95 118.19
N ALA A 6 22.33 -30.04 118.52
CA ALA A 6 22.36 -28.70 117.91
C ALA A 6 22.80 -28.72 116.43
N TYR A 7 23.72 -29.62 116.07
CA TYR A 7 24.16 -29.83 114.68
C TYR A 7 23.10 -30.53 113.81
N PHE A 8 22.07 -31.13 114.43
CA PHE A 8 20.93 -31.73 113.72
C PHE A 8 19.77 -30.73 113.55
N LEU A 9 19.62 -29.76 114.45
CA LEU A 9 18.51 -28.81 114.43
C LEU A 9 18.61 -27.81 113.26
N ALA A 10 19.82 -27.28 113.00
CA ALA A 10 20.06 -26.35 111.90
C ALA A 10 19.75 -26.95 110.50
N PRO A 11 20.23 -28.17 110.14
CA PRO A 11 19.84 -28.79 108.88
C PRO A 11 18.36 -29.19 108.84
N LEU A 12 17.73 -29.50 109.97
CA LEU A 12 16.28 -29.78 110.03
C LEU A 12 15.44 -28.53 109.70
N VAL A 13 15.78 -27.38 110.28
CA VAL A 13 15.12 -26.10 109.97
C VAL A 13 15.37 -25.69 108.52
N GLY A 14 16.59 -25.90 108.01
CA GLY A 14 16.90 -25.71 106.60
C GLY A 14 16.06 -26.58 105.68
N LEU A 15 15.82 -27.84 106.05
CA LEU A 15 14.95 -28.77 105.31
C LEU A 15 13.49 -28.30 105.30
N ILE A 16 13.00 -27.76 106.41
CA ILE A 16 11.61 -27.24 106.52
C ILE A 16 11.44 -25.99 105.63
N ILE A 17 12.39 -25.06 105.66
CA ILE A 17 12.35 -23.85 104.80
C ILE A 17 12.46 -24.26 103.33
N PHE A 18 13.37 -25.19 103.01
CA PHE A 18 13.54 -25.70 101.65
C PHE A 18 12.28 -26.40 101.15
N SER A 19 11.64 -27.24 101.96
CA SER A 19 10.41 -27.93 101.57
C SER A 19 9.23 -26.97 101.39
N ALA A 20 9.12 -25.90 102.18
CA ALA A 20 8.11 -24.86 101.98
C ALA A 20 8.32 -24.07 100.67
N ILE A 21 9.56 -23.68 100.36
CA ILE A 21 9.90 -22.98 99.10
C ILE A 21 9.73 -23.91 97.90
N TYR A 22 10.16 -25.16 98.02
CA TYR A 22 10.01 -26.19 96.99
C TYR A 22 8.55 -26.48 96.70
N TRP A 23 7.68 -26.53 97.72
CA TRP A 23 6.25 -26.74 97.51
C TRP A 23 5.56 -25.56 96.83
N ASN A 24 5.97 -24.32 97.11
CA ASN A 24 5.47 -23.14 96.39
C ASN A 24 5.96 -23.09 94.93
N PHE A 25 7.21 -23.51 94.69
CA PHE A 25 7.77 -23.60 93.34
C PHE A 25 7.16 -24.75 92.54
N SER A 26 6.96 -25.92 93.16
CA SER A 26 6.37 -27.10 92.51
C SER A 26 4.90 -26.89 92.16
N LYS A 27 4.13 -26.16 92.97
CA LYS A 27 2.73 -25.81 92.68
C LYS A 27 2.54 -24.95 91.42
N GLY A 28 3.56 -24.18 91.01
CA GLY A 28 3.48 -23.28 89.84
C GLY A 28 4.25 -23.75 88.60
N LEU A 29 5.04 -24.81 88.72
CA LEU A 29 5.93 -25.31 87.66
C LEU A 29 5.14 -25.84 86.46
N GLU A 30 4.17 -26.73 86.72
CA GLU A 30 3.31 -27.30 85.67
C GLU A 30 2.51 -26.21 84.93
N ALA A 31 1.98 -25.22 85.66
CA ALA A 31 1.24 -24.11 85.06
C ALA A 31 2.15 -23.22 84.17
N ARG A 32 3.41 -22.99 84.58
CA ARG A 32 4.39 -22.22 83.79
C ARG A 32 4.86 -22.99 82.56
N GLU A 33 5.07 -24.30 82.67
CA GLU A 33 5.41 -25.16 81.53
C GLU A 33 4.24 -25.26 80.54
N ALA A 34 3.02 -25.47 81.02
CA ALA A 34 1.82 -25.44 80.19
C ALA A 34 1.64 -24.09 79.47
N GLN A 35 1.86 -22.97 80.16
CA GLN A 35 1.83 -21.64 79.53
C GLN A 35 2.96 -21.45 78.51
N ARG A 36 4.17 -21.98 78.75
CA ARG A 36 5.27 -21.92 77.78
C ARG A 36 4.94 -22.72 76.53
N VAL A 37 4.46 -23.95 76.68
CA VAL A 37 4.04 -24.80 75.55
C VAL A 37 2.88 -24.16 74.78
N ALA A 38 1.88 -23.59 75.47
CA ALA A 38 0.77 -22.89 74.83
C ALA A 38 1.25 -21.64 74.06
N LYS A 39 2.15 -20.84 74.63
CA LYS A 39 2.75 -19.67 73.96
C LYS A 39 3.60 -20.08 72.76
N GLU A 40 4.33 -21.19 72.83
CA GLU A 40 5.09 -21.71 71.68
C GLU A 40 4.17 -22.24 70.57
N LYS A 41 3.07 -22.91 70.92
CA LYS A 41 2.04 -23.33 69.96
C LYS A 41 1.39 -22.13 69.29
N GLN A 42 0.95 -21.12 70.05
CA GLN A 42 0.42 -19.87 69.48
C GLN A 42 1.42 -19.19 68.56
N LYS A 43 2.69 -19.05 68.97
CA LYS A 43 3.73 -18.48 68.10
C LYS A 43 3.92 -19.26 66.81
N LYS A 44 3.81 -20.60 66.84
CA LYS A 44 3.88 -21.43 65.64
C LYS A 44 2.65 -21.22 64.75
N GLU A 45 1.45 -21.21 65.33
CA GLU A 45 0.21 -20.96 64.58
C GLU A 45 0.17 -19.56 63.96
N ASP A 46 0.58 -18.53 64.69
CA ASP A 46 0.64 -17.15 64.19
C ASP A 46 1.68 -17.01 63.08
N LYS A 47 2.85 -17.67 63.20
CA LYS A 47 3.84 -17.74 62.12
C LYS A 47 3.28 -18.43 60.88
N LEU A 48 2.60 -19.56 61.04
CA LEU A 48 1.98 -20.29 59.93
C LEU A 48 0.90 -19.46 59.23
N ARG A 49 0.05 -18.76 60.00
CA ARG A 49 -0.98 -17.85 59.46
C ARG A 49 -0.36 -16.65 58.74
N ALA A 50 0.68 -16.04 59.31
CA ALA A 50 1.40 -14.93 58.68
C ALA A 50 2.08 -15.38 57.38
N GLN A 51 2.72 -16.55 57.37
CA GLN A 51 3.35 -17.12 56.18
C GLN A 51 2.33 -17.47 55.10
N ALA A 52 1.18 -18.04 55.46
CA ALA A 52 0.10 -18.33 54.51
C ALA A 52 -0.41 -17.05 53.83
N LYS A 53 -0.63 -15.97 54.60
CA LYS A 53 -1.03 -14.66 54.05
C LYS A 53 0.04 -14.05 53.13
N ALA A 54 1.30 -14.10 53.54
CA ALA A 54 2.41 -13.59 52.73
C ALA A 54 2.56 -14.38 51.42
N ASN A 55 2.43 -15.71 51.46
CA ASN A 55 2.47 -16.56 50.27
C ASN A 55 1.29 -16.24 49.34
N GLU A 56 0.09 -16.08 49.88
CA GLU A 56 -1.10 -15.76 49.09
C GLU A 56 -0.95 -14.39 48.40
N GLN A 57 -0.46 -13.37 49.11
CA GLN A 57 -0.16 -12.07 48.54
C GLN A 57 0.91 -12.14 47.45
N ALA A 58 2.02 -12.84 47.72
CA ALA A 58 3.09 -13.02 46.75
C ALA A 58 2.60 -13.73 45.46
N ILE A 59 1.74 -14.75 45.59
CA ILE A 59 1.14 -15.45 44.45
C ILE A 59 0.22 -14.49 43.66
N ARG A 60 -0.65 -13.73 44.34
CA ARG A 60 -1.54 -12.77 43.67
C ARG A 60 -0.75 -11.69 42.94
N GLU A 61 0.28 -11.13 43.55
CA GLU A 61 1.14 -10.11 42.94
C GLU A 61 1.93 -10.68 41.76
N ALA A 62 2.45 -11.91 41.88
CA ALA A 62 3.14 -12.59 40.79
C ALA A 62 2.21 -12.83 39.59
N LEU A 63 0.98 -13.29 39.82
CA LEU A 63 -0.03 -13.48 38.78
C LEU A 63 -0.42 -12.15 38.13
N ALA A 64 -0.69 -11.11 38.93
CA ALA A 64 -1.03 -9.79 38.41
C ALA A 64 0.11 -9.19 37.56
N SER A 65 1.37 -9.37 37.99
CA SER A 65 2.56 -8.95 37.23
C SER A 65 2.71 -9.74 35.93
N GLN A 66 2.45 -11.05 35.95
CA GLN A 66 2.50 -11.88 34.75
C GLN A 66 1.43 -11.46 33.73
N GLU A 67 0.20 -11.22 34.17
CA GLU A 67 -0.90 -10.76 33.32
C GLU A 67 -0.61 -9.37 32.73
N LYS A 68 -0.09 -8.43 33.54
CA LYS A 68 0.36 -7.13 33.02
C LYS A 68 1.42 -7.27 31.93
N ARG A 69 2.45 -8.09 32.15
CA ARG A 69 3.50 -8.33 31.14
C ARG A 69 2.99 -9.04 29.88
N LYS A 70 1.98 -9.91 30.00
CA LYS A 70 1.34 -10.53 28.83
C LYS A 70 0.56 -9.47 28.05
N ALA A 71 -0.25 -8.66 28.73
CA ALA A 71 -1.03 -7.59 28.10
C ALA A 71 -0.13 -6.55 27.43
N GLU A 72 0.94 -6.11 28.10
CA GLU A 72 1.91 -5.16 27.54
C GLU A 72 2.64 -5.73 26.31
N ARG A 73 3.07 -7.00 26.36
CA ARG A 73 3.67 -7.66 25.20
C ARG A 73 2.70 -7.78 24.04
N ALA A 74 1.47 -8.24 24.29
CA ALA A 74 0.45 -8.36 23.25
C ALA A 74 0.11 -7.01 22.61
N ALA A 75 -0.01 -5.95 23.42
CA ALA A 75 -0.27 -4.60 22.92
C ALA A 75 0.91 -4.07 22.09
N LYS A 76 2.15 -4.30 22.54
CA LYS A 76 3.35 -3.91 21.82
C LYS A 76 3.50 -4.68 20.51
N GLU A 77 3.34 -5.99 20.53
CA GLU A 77 3.41 -6.84 19.33
C GLU A 77 2.32 -6.47 18.31
N ALA A 78 1.10 -6.19 18.76
CA ALA A 78 0.02 -5.73 17.89
C ALA A 78 0.35 -4.38 17.25
N LYS A 79 0.90 -3.45 18.02
CA LYS A 79 1.33 -2.15 17.51
C LYS A 79 2.50 -2.28 16.52
N ASP A 80 3.55 -3.00 16.91
CA ASP A 80 4.75 -3.18 16.09
C ASP A 80 4.41 -3.89 14.77
N LYS A 81 3.50 -4.88 14.82
CA LYS A 81 2.98 -5.56 13.62
C LYS A 81 2.19 -4.59 12.75
N LYS A 82 1.26 -3.82 13.33
CA LYS A 82 0.48 -2.84 12.57
C LYS A 82 1.39 -1.79 11.92
N ASP A 83 2.33 -1.23 12.67
CA ASP A 83 3.28 -0.23 12.17
C ASP A 83 4.17 -0.82 11.06
N HIS A 84 4.55 -2.10 11.15
CA HIS A 84 5.27 -2.80 10.10
C HIS A 84 4.41 -2.98 8.84
N ASP A 85 3.18 -3.48 9.00
CA ASP A 85 2.26 -3.72 7.89
C ASP A 85 1.88 -2.40 7.19
N ASP A 86 1.62 -1.33 7.94
CA ASP A 86 1.34 0.02 7.42
C ASP A 86 2.54 0.55 6.62
N ARG A 87 3.78 0.36 7.10
CA ARG A 87 4.98 0.74 6.35
C ARG A 87 5.16 -0.09 5.08
N ALA A 88 4.96 -1.40 5.15
CA ALA A 88 5.08 -2.28 4.00
C ALA A 88 4.05 -1.90 2.91
N ASN A 89 2.80 -1.68 3.31
CA ASN A 89 1.72 -1.24 2.42
C ASN A 89 2.04 0.12 1.77
N ALA A 90 2.61 1.06 2.53
CA ALA A 90 3.00 2.37 2.00
C ALA A 90 4.11 2.25 0.94
N VAL A 91 5.13 1.42 1.18
CA VAL A 91 6.21 1.15 0.22
C VAL A 91 5.68 0.47 -1.04
N GLU A 92 4.79 -0.52 -0.88
CA GLU A 92 4.17 -1.20 -2.02
C GLU A 92 3.31 -0.23 -2.85
N ALA A 93 2.52 0.62 -2.20
CA ALA A 93 1.71 1.63 -2.86
C ALA A 93 2.56 2.65 -3.62
N GLN A 94 3.65 3.13 -3.02
CA GLN A 94 4.63 4.00 -3.69
C GLN A 94 5.25 3.31 -4.89
N GLY A 95 5.74 2.08 -4.72
CA GLY A 95 6.33 1.31 -5.82
C GLY A 95 5.34 1.06 -6.97
N LYS A 96 4.06 0.86 -6.65
CA LYS A 96 3.00 0.75 -7.67
C LYS A 96 2.79 2.09 -8.39
N ALA A 97 2.65 3.19 -7.65
CA ALA A 97 2.47 4.52 -8.22
C ALA A 97 3.63 4.91 -9.15
N GLU A 98 4.87 4.64 -8.75
CA GLU A 98 6.04 4.89 -9.59
C GLU A 98 6.05 4.06 -10.87
N ARG A 99 5.69 2.77 -10.80
CA ARG A 99 5.58 1.91 -11.98
C ARG A 99 4.51 2.42 -12.94
N ASP A 100 3.36 2.82 -12.41
CA ASP A 100 2.27 3.36 -13.21
C ASP A 100 2.65 4.71 -13.84
N GLN A 101 3.33 5.58 -13.08
CA GLN A 101 3.87 6.84 -13.60
C GLN A 101 4.86 6.61 -14.75
N ARG A 102 5.79 5.64 -14.62
CA ARG A 102 6.76 5.32 -15.68
C ARG A 102 6.06 4.81 -16.94
N LYS A 103 5.09 3.90 -16.80
CA LYS A 103 4.30 3.39 -17.93
C LYS A 103 3.54 4.51 -18.65
N LEU A 104 2.90 5.39 -17.89
CA LEU A 104 2.17 6.53 -18.45
C LEU A 104 3.12 7.50 -19.16
N ALA A 105 4.29 7.79 -18.58
CA ALA A 105 5.30 8.63 -19.21
C ALA A 105 5.82 8.03 -20.53
N GLU A 106 6.05 6.71 -20.58
CA GLU A 106 6.43 6.01 -21.81
C GLU A 106 5.32 6.05 -22.86
N GLN A 107 4.06 5.85 -22.46
CA GLN A 107 2.91 5.98 -23.36
C GLN A 107 2.78 7.38 -23.93
N VAL A 108 2.91 8.42 -23.10
CA VAL A 108 2.88 9.82 -23.55
C VAL A 108 4.01 10.08 -24.55
N LYS A 109 5.23 9.66 -24.25
CA LYS A 109 6.38 9.82 -25.17
C LYS A 109 6.14 9.14 -26.51
N ASN A 110 5.58 7.93 -26.52
CA ASN A 110 5.26 7.22 -27.75
C ASN A 110 4.17 7.94 -28.53
N LEU A 111 3.10 8.38 -27.87
CA LEU A 111 2.02 9.14 -28.49
C LEU A 111 2.52 10.47 -29.08
N GLU A 112 3.42 11.19 -28.39
CA GLU A 112 4.03 12.41 -28.92
C GLU A 112 4.82 12.14 -30.22
N LYS A 113 5.56 11.03 -30.26
CA LYS A 113 6.29 10.61 -31.47
C LYS A 113 5.34 10.23 -32.60
N ASP A 114 4.28 9.50 -32.31
CA ASP A 114 3.27 9.11 -33.30
C ASP A 114 2.56 10.36 -33.85
N ILE A 115 2.16 11.30 -32.98
CA ILE A 115 1.57 12.58 -33.38
C ILE A 115 2.52 13.35 -34.30
N GLN A 116 3.83 13.39 -33.99
CA GLN A 116 4.78 14.08 -34.85
C GLN A 116 4.91 13.41 -36.22
N THR A 117 4.97 12.07 -36.25
CA THR A 117 5.02 11.29 -37.49
C THR A 117 3.80 11.54 -38.36
N GLU A 118 2.61 11.56 -37.77
CA GLU A 118 1.36 11.84 -38.48
C GLU A 118 1.27 13.29 -38.97
N LYS A 119 1.75 14.27 -38.19
CA LYS A 119 1.84 15.67 -38.63
C LYS A 119 2.75 15.83 -39.86
N ASP A 120 3.88 15.15 -39.87
CA ASP A 120 4.81 15.18 -41.00
C ASP A 120 4.18 14.51 -42.24
N ALA A 121 3.48 13.39 -42.05
CA ALA A 121 2.73 12.71 -43.11
C ALA A 121 1.60 13.58 -43.69
N ILE A 122 0.82 14.25 -42.84
CA ILE A 122 -0.23 15.20 -43.25
C ILE A 122 0.36 16.34 -44.05
N THR A 123 1.49 16.91 -43.62
CA THR A 123 2.17 18.00 -44.33
C THR A 123 2.59 17.55 -45.73
N LYS A 124 3.16 16.33 -45.84
CA LYS A 124 3.51 15.75 -47.13
C LYS A 124 2.28 15.55 -48.03
N LEU A 125 1.19 14.98 -47.50
CA LEU A 125 -0.05 14.79 -48.24
C LEU A 125 -0.67 16.10 -48.71
N GLN A 126 -0.63 17.15 -47.89
CA GLN A 126 -1.11 18.48 -48.27
C GLN A 126 -0.29 19.07 -49.43
N ASN A 127 1.03 18.91 -49.39
CA ASN A 127 1.91 19.34 -50.48
C ASN A 127 1.65 18.56 -51.77
N ASP A 128 1.51 17.24 -51.68
CA ASP A 128 1.24 16.38 -52.84
C ASP A 128 -0.16 16.69 -53.43
N LYS A 129 -1.17 16.90 -52.58
CA LYS A 129 -2.50 17.34 -53.02
C LYS A 129 -2.44 18.67 -53.76
N LYS A 130 -1.66 19.64 -53.25
CA LYS A 130 -1.51 20.94 -53.92
C LYS A 130 -0.88 20.77 -55.30
N LYS A 131 0.21 20.02 -55.41
CA LYS A 131 0.85 19.73 -56.71
C LYS A 131 -0.12 19.08 -57.69
N ALA A 132 -0.85 18.05 -57.25
CA ALA A 132 -1.83 17.37 -58.10
C ALA A 132 -2.97 18.31 -58.55
N SER A 133 -3.43 19.19 -57.66
CA SER A 133 -4.44 20.20 -57.99
C SER A 133 -3.92 21.23 -59.00
N ASP A 134 -2.68 21.69 -58.83
CA ASP A 134 -2.03 22.65 -59.73
C ASP A 134 -1.81 22.01 -61.12
N GLU A 135 -1.38 20.74 -61.16
CA GLU A 135 -1.22 19.96 -62.39
C GLU A 135 -2.56 19.70 -63.09
N GLN A 136 -3.59 19.33 -62.34
CA GLN A 136 -4.93 19.16 -62.89
C GLN A 136 -5.44 20.47 -63.52
N ALA A 137 -5.25 21.60 -62.84
CA ALA A 137 -5.64 22.90 -63.35
C ALA A 137 -4.85 23.27 -64.63
N PHE A 138 -3.55 22.99 -64.64
CA PHE A 138 -2.70 23.17 -65.83
C PHE A 138 -3.20 22.32 -67.00
N LEU A 139 -3.39 21.02 -66.82
CA LEU A 139 -3.86 20.10 -67.86
C LEU A 139 -5.24 20.49 -68.41
N ALA A 140 -6.16 20.96 -67.55
CA ALA A 140 -7.47 21.41 -67.99
C ALA A 140 -7.40 22.56 -69.01
N VAL A 141 -6.42 23.46 -68.90
CA VAL A 141 -6.19 24.53 -69.88
C VAL A 141 -5.77 23.95 -71.23
N TYR A 142 -4.84 22.98 -71.25
CA TYR A 142 -4.39 22.35 -72.48
C TYR A 142 -5.48 21.53 -73.16
N VAL A 143 -6.27 20.78 -72.38
CA VAL A 143 -7.40 20.01 -72.91
C VAL A 143 -8.40 20.95 -73.58
N ARG A 144 -8.76 22.06 -72.92
CA ARG A 144 -9.66 23.06 -73.50
C ARG A 144 -9.10 23.66 -74.79
N GLN A 145 -7.82 24.01 -74.81
CA GLN A 145 -7.19 24.55 -76.01
C GLN A 145 -7.17 23.52 -77.15
N ALA A 146 -6.92 22.25 -76.84
CA ALA A 146 -6.96 21.17 -77.84
C ALA A 146 -8.38 20.95 -78.39
N GLU A 147 -9.40 20.98 -77.53
CA GLU A 147 -10.81 20.90 -77.93
C GLU A 147 -11.22 22.08 -78.83
N GLU A 148 -10.84 23.31 -78.46
CA GLU A 148 -11.08 24.51 -79.26
C GLU A 148 -10.36 24.43 -80.62
N ASN A 149 -9.11 23.98 -80.65
CA ASN A 149 -8.35 23.79 -81.89
C ASN A 149 -8.99 22.73 -82.81
N ALA A 150 -9.42 21.59 -82.25
CA ALA A 150 -10.10 20.55 -83.01
C ALA A 150 -11.42 21.06 -83.62
N ARG A 151 -12.19 21.82 -82.84
CA ARG A 151 -13.43 22.45 -83.32
C ARG A 151 -13.15 23.46 -84.44
N ASN A 152 -12.14 24.31 -84.28
CA ASN A 152 -11.76 25.29 -85.29
C ASN A 152 -11.30 24.62 -86.59
N LEU A 153 -10.52 23.54 -86.49
CA LEU A 153 -10.10 22.76 -87.66
C LEU A 153 -11.32 22.18 -88.39
N SER A 154 -12.26 21.56 -87.68
CA SER A 154 -13.50 21.05 -88.27
C SER A 154 -14.26 22.14 -89.03
N GLN A 155 -14.42 23.32 -88.44
CA GLN A 155 -15.11 24.45 -89.09
C GLN A 155 -14.41 24.93 -90.36
N VAL A 156 -13.08 24.92 -90.38
CA VAL A 156 -12.31 25.28 -91.58
C VAL A 156 -12.51 24.22 -92.67
N LEU A 157 -12.47 22.93 -92.32
CA LEU A 157 -12.73 21.85 -93.27
C LEU A 157 -14.13 21.94 -93.87
N ASP A 158 -15.15 22.23 -93.06
CA ASP A 158 -16.53 22.41 -93.54
C ASP A 158 -16.63 23.59 -94.53
N LYS A 159 -15.95 24.71 -94.25
CA LYS A 159 -15.90 25.86 -95.16
C LYS A 159 -15.19 25.55 -96.47
N ILE A 160 -14.09 24.79 -96.42
CA ILE A 160 -13.37 24.35 -97.63
C ILE A 160 -14.28 23.45 -98.47
N ALA A 161 -14.90 22.45 -97.86
CA ALA A 161 -15.82 21.55 -98.55
C ALA A 161 -17.00 22.30 -99.20
N ALA A 162 -17.58 23.29 -98.50
CA ALA A 162 -18.63 24.13 -99.06
C ALA A 162 -18.14 25.01 -100.22
N ALA A 163 -16.93 25.59 -100.12
CA ALA A 163 -16.34 26.40 -101.19
C ALA A 163 -16.01 25.57 -102.43
N ASP A 164 -15.48 24.36 -102.25
CA ASP A 164 -15.17 23.44 -103.35
C ASP A 164 -16.44 22.95 -104.04
N ALA A 165 -17.50 22.64 -103.27
CA ALA A 165 -18.81 22.32 -103.83
C ALA A 165 -19.41 23.49 -104.64
N ALA A 166 -19.29 24.73 -104.13
CA ALA A 166 -19.75 25.92 -104.84
C ALA A 166 -18.98 26.18 -106.14
N ARG A 167 -17.65 25.97 -106.14
CA ARG A 167 -16.83 26.06 -107.35
C ARG A 167 -17.22 25.01 -108.38
N ALA A 168 -17.35 23.74 -107.96
CA ALA A 168 -17.78 22.66 -108.84
C ALA A 168 -19.17 22.94 -109.46
N ALA A 169 -20.10 23.48 -108.67
CA ALA A 169 -21.43 23.87 -109.17
C ALA A 169 -21.35 25.04 -110.18
N ALA A 170 -20.50 26.05 -109.91
CA ALA A 170 -20.29 27.17 -110.82
C ALA A 170 -19.63 26.73 -112.14
N ASP A 171 -18.63 25.86 -112.09
CA ASP A 171 -17.96 25.30 -113.27
C ASP A 171 -18.93 24.46 -114.11
N ALA A 172 -19.78 23.65 -113.46
CA ALA A 172 -20.84 22.89 -114.13
C ALA A 172 -21.86 23.81 -114.81
N ALA A 173 -22.29 24.89 -114.13
CA ALA A 173 -23.20 25.88 -114.70
C ALA A 173 -22.57 26.62 -115.89
N ALA A 174 -21.30 27.01 -115.80
CA ALA A 174 -20.56 27.65 -116.89
C ALA A 174 -20.36 26.71 -118.09
N ALA A 175 -20.08 25.43 -117.85
CA ALA A 175 -19.98 24.41 -118.91
C ALA A 175 -21.33 24.16 -119.60
N ALA A 176 -22.44 24.16 -118.84
CA ALA A 176 -23.79 24.06 -119.40
C ALA A 176 -24.15 25.29 -120.24
N ALA A 177 -23.81 26.49 -119.79
CA ALA A 177 -24.04 27.73 -120.52
C ALA A 177 -23.28 27.76 -121.87
N LYS A 178 -22.04 27.28 -121.91
CA LYS A 178 -21.24 27.16 -123.15
C LYS A 178 -21.76 26.13 -124.15
N LYS A 179 -22.58 25.15 -123.73
CA LYS A 179 -23.19 24.17 -124.63
C LYS A 179 -24.50 24.65 -125.27
N ASN A 180 -25.12 25.67 -124.69
CA ASN A 180 -26.40 26.23 -125.13
C ASN A 180 -26.25 27.59 -125.85
N SER A 181 -25.01 28.04 -126.11
CA SER A 181 -24.66 29.16 -126.99
C SER A 181 -24.04 28.64 -128.28
#